data_AF-F9W3P1-F1
#
_entry.id   AF-F9W3P1-F1
#
_cell.length_a   1.000
_cell.length_b   1.000
_cell.length_c   1.000
_cell.angle_alpha   90.00
_cell.angle_beta   90.00
_cell.angle_gamma   90.00
#
_symmetry.space_group_name_H-M   'P 1'
#
loop_
_entity.id
_entity.type
_entity.pdbx_description
1 polymer ?
#
loop_
_entity_poly.entity_id
_entity_poly.type
_entity_poly.pdbx_seq_one_letter_code
_entity_poly.pdbx_strand_id
1 'polypeptide(L)'
;MGPGSRFALLFLALMVCGVRTGNGFLNRRQFCGDVKTRVNAVGVRFQGVWIEYAESVYRTRRVKESCSFSGALGSDSVFEKIRLIGEYYDALNDIGAEISQNENQVHELVVSAGKQCGFWLSFTPISAHVRSETTHKLDHAEAIIRKMEELSLKAKQYENEAQMHKCELDSLH
;
A
#
# COMPACT_ATOMS: atom_id res chain seq x y z
N MET A 1 -15.92 -25.51 62.66
CA MET A 1 -15.29 -25.32 61.33
C MET A 1 -16.25 -25.85 60.27
N GLY A 2 -16.92 -24.96 59.55
CA GLY A 2 -18.01 -25.32 58.64
C GLY A 2 -17.54 -25.88 57.29
N PRO A 3 -18.30 -26.78 56.65
CA PRO A 3 -17.95 -27.43 55.38
C PRO A 3 -17.86 -26.48 54.16
N GLY A 4 -18.20 -25.19 54.30
CA GLY A 4 -18.18 -24.20 53.22
C GLY A 4 -16.79 -23.77 52.74
N SER A 5 -15.72 -23.94 53.55
CA SER A 5 -14.38 -23.45 53.16
C SER A 5 -13.69 -24.34 52.11
N ARG A 6 -14.09 -25.61 51.99
CA ARG A 6 -13.48 -26.57 51.06
C ARG A 6 -13.93 -26.34 49.62
N PHE A 7 -15.19 -25.94 49.44
CA PHE A 7 -15.72 -25.59 48.11
C PHE A 7 -15.13 -24.28 47.59
N ALA A 8 -15.00 -23.26 48.44
CA ALA A 8 -14.39 -21.97 48.04
C ALA A 8 -12.93 -22.12 47.57
N LEU A 9 -12.15 -23.00 48.22
CA LEU A 9 -10.78 -23.29 47.81
C LEU A 9 -10.69 -24.09 46.49
N LEU A 10 -11.64 -24.99 46.24
CA LEU A 10 -11.73 -25.71 44.96
C LEU A 10 -12.08 -24.76 43.79
N PHE A 11 -12.98 -23.81 43.99
CA PHE A 11 -13.29 -22.79 42.98
C PHE A 11 -12.10 -21.85 42.73
N LEU A 12 -11.37 -21.43 43.77
CA LEU A 12 -10.14 -20.65 43.63
C LEU A 12 -9.02 -21.44 42.92
N ALA A 13 -8.86 -22.73 43.23
CA ALA A 13 -7.89 -23.58 42.57
C ALA A 13 -8.24 -23.82 41.09
N LEU A 14 -9.53 -24.02 40.76
CA LEU A 14 -9.99 -24.13 39.37
C LEU A 14 -9.87 -22.81 38.61
N MET A 15 -10.07 -21.66 39.26
CA MET A 15 -9.82 -20.35 38.65
C MET A 15 -8.32 -20.12 38.40
N VAL A 16 -7.43 -20.54 39.30
CA VAL A 16 -5.97 -20.34 39.15
C VAL A 16 -5.36 -21.35 38.17
N CYS A 17 -5.88 -22.58 38.10
CA CYS A 17 -5.41 -23.60 37.15
C CYS A 17 -6.10 -23.53 35.77
N GLY A 18 -7.29 -22.93 35.67
CA GLY A 18 -8.04 -22.81 34.42
C GLY A 18 -7.50 -21.75 33.44
N VAL A 19 -6.65 -20.82 33.89
CA VAL A 19 -6.07 -19.77 33.01
C VAL A 19 -4.83 -20.25 32.23
N ARG A 20 -4.29 -21.45 32.51
CA ARG A 20 -2.96 -21.82 32.03
C ARG A 20 -2.86 -22.93 30.98
N THR A 21 -3.97 -23.44 30.45
CA THR A 21 -3.91 -24.45 29.37
C THR A 21 -4.94 -24.19 28.29
N GLY A 22 -4.50 -23.47 27.25
CA GLY A 22 -5.22 -23.34 25.99
C GLY A 22 -4.34 -22.65 24.95
N ASN A 23 -3.83 -23.41 23.99
CA ASN A 23 -3.04 -22.98 22.81
C ASN A 23 -3.79 -22.01 21.86
N GLY A 24 -4.68 -21.16 22.36
CA GLY A 24 -5.62 -20.36 21.57
C GLY A 24 -5.59 -18.85 21.82
N PHE A 25 -5.07 -18.37 22.97
CA PHE A 25 -5.07 -16.95 23.30
C PHE A 25 -3.67 -16.36 23.18
N LEU A 26 -3.33 -15.89 21.98
CA LEU A 26 -2.18 -15.03 21.78
C LEU A 26 -2.40 -13.74 22.56
N ASN A 27 -1.35 -13.23 23.22
CA ASN A 27 -1.41 -11.97 23.92
C ASN A 27 -1.81 -10.87 22.92
N ARG A 28 -2.95 -10.21 23.15
CA ARG A 28 -3.49 -9.15 22.26
C ARG A 28 -2.46 -8.07 21.95
N ARG A 29 -1.59 -7.76 22.92
CA ARG A 29 -0.48 -6.82 22.72
C ARG A 29 0.46 -7.24 21.60
N GLN A 30 0.80 -8.53 21.52
CA GLN A 30 1.65 -9.07 20.47
C GLN A 30 0.93 -9.01 19.13
N PHE A 31 -0.28 -9.54 19.04
CA PHE A 31 -1.08 -9.49 17.82
C PHE A 31 -1.24 -8.06 17.27
N CYS A 32 -1.58 -7.10 18.13
CA CYS A 32 -1.73 -5.71 17.71
C CYS A 32 -0.39 -5.02 17.39
N GLY A 33 0.71 -5.46 18.02
CA GLY A 33 2.06 -5.07 17.62
C GLY A 33 2.38 -5.54 16.20
N ASP A 34 2.02 -6.77 15.86
CA ASP A 34 2.24 -7.35 14.53
C ASP A 34 1.38 -6.64 13.47
N VAL A 35 0.09 -6.45 13.75
CA VAL A 35 -0.82 -5.70 12.87
C VAL A 35 -0.31 -4.28 12.62
N LYS A 36 0.09 -3.56 13.67
CA LYS A 36 0.65 -2.20 13.54
C LYS A 36 1.90 -2.19 12.66
N THR A 37 2.81 -3.13 12.88
CA THR A 37 4.04 -3.25 12.10
C THR A 37 3.73 -3.48 10.62
N ARG A 38 2.80 -4.39 10.30
CA ARG A 38 2.40 -4.67 8.91
C ARG A 38 1.69 -3.49 8.25
N VAL A 39 0.76 -2.84 8.96
CA VAL A 39 0.09 -1.63 8.48
C VAL A 39 1.11 -0.52 8.18
N ASN A 40 2.10 -0.31 9.04
CA ASN A 40 3.15 0.66 8.80
C ASN A 40 3.99 0.28 7.56
N ALA A 41 4.33 -1.00 7.39
CA ALA A 41 5.08 -1.46 6.23
C ALA A 41 4.31 -1.24 4.91
N VAL A 42 3.00 -1.53 4.90
CA VAL A 42 2.10 -1.21 3.79
C VAL A 42 2.10 0.30 3.51
N GLY A 43 1.98 1.14 4.55
CA GLY A 43 1.98 2.60 4.40
C GLY A 43 3.28 3.16 3.83
N VAL A 44 4.44 2.67 4.25
CA VAL A 44 5.75 3.09 3.71
C VAL A 44 5.87 2.73 2.22
N ARG A 45 5.50 1.49 1.85
CA ARG A 45 5.55 1.05 0.45
C ARG A 45 4.59 1.83 -0.43
N PHE A 46 3.38 2.06 0.06
CA PHE A 46 2.38 2.90 -0.60
C PHE A 46 2.90 4.32 -0.86
N GLN A 47 3.55 4.95 0.13
CA GLN A 47 4.15 6.27 -0.05
C GLN A 47 5.27 6.25 -1.10
N GLY A 48 6.09 5.19 -1.12
CA GLY A 48 7.13 4.99 -2.13
C GLY A 48 6.57 4.95 -3.56
N VAL A 49 5.51 4.17 -3.78
CA VAL A 49 4.80 4.09 -5.07
C VAL A 49 4.37 5.46 -5.57
N TRP A 50 3.71 6.25 -4.71
CA TRP A 50 3.21 7.57 -5.12
C TRP A 50 4.31 8.56 -5.43
N ILE A 51 5.42 8.54 -4.68
CA ILE A 51 6.58 9.40 -4.95
C ILE A 51 7.17 9.06 -6.32
N GLU A 52 7.43 7.77 -6.58
CA GLU A 52 8.02 7.34 -7.85
C GLU A 52 7.10 7.63 -9.06
N TYR A 53 5.80 7.37 -8.93
CA TYR A 53 4.81 7.70 -9.96
C TYR A 53 4.76 9.22 -10.21
N ALA A 54 4.69 10.04 -9.15
CA ALA A 54 4.62 11.49 -9.27
C ALA A 54 5.88 12.07 -9.93
N GLU A 55 7.06 11.53 -9.61
CA GLU A 55 8.31 11.89 -10.28
C GLU A 55 8.28 11.55 -11.77
N SER A 56 7.80 10.35 -12.12
CA SER A 56 7.70 9.89 -13.52
C SER A 56 6.79 10.80 -14.35
N VAL A 57 5.62 11.18 -13.79
CA VAL A 57 4.69 12.14 -14.41
C VAL A 57 5.34 13.51 -14.58
N TYR A 58 5.96 14.03 -13.52
CA TYR A 58 6.60 15.34 -13.56
C TYR A 58 7.68 15.41 -14.66
N ARG A 59 8.56 14.41 -14.73
CA ARG A 59 9.66 14.38 -15.70
C ARG A 59 9.14 14.22 -17.13
N THR A 60 8.17 13.33 -17.36
CA THR A 60 7.54 13.15 -18.67
C THR A 60 6.83 14.43 -19.14
N ARG A 61 6.13 15.11 -18.23
CA ARG A 61 5.51 16.42 -18.51
C ARG A 61 6.54 17.44 -18.95
N ARG A 62 7.69 17.53 -18.28
CA ARG A 62 8.76 18.46 -18.68
C ARG A 62 9.31 18.16 -20.07
N VAL A 63 9.43 16.88 -20.43
CA VAL A 63 9.82 16.49 -21.80
C VAL A 63 8.77 16.95 -22.81
N LYS A 64 7.49 16.69 -22.53
CA LYS A 64 6.37 17.14 -23.38
C LYS A 64 6.38 18.65 -23.59
N GLU A 65 6.54 19.43 -22.51
CA GLU A 65 6.62 20.90 -22.56
C GLU A 65 7.83 21.39 -23.38
N SER A 66 9.00 20.77 -23.21
CA SER A 66 10.20 21.08 -23.99
C SER A 66 10.02 20.80 -25.49
N CYS A 67 9.31 19.71 -25.81
CA CYS A 67 9.01 19.32 -27.18
C CYS A 67 8.00 20.24 -27.87
N SER A 68 6.95 20.67 -27.15
CA SER A 68 5.94 21.59 -27.68
C SER A 68 6.54 22.93 -28.12
N PHE A 69 7.58 23.42 -27.42
CA PHE A 69 8.31 24.63 -27.82
C PHE A 69 9.06 24.46 -29.15
N SER A 70 9.57 23.25 -29.42
CA SER A 70 10.31 22.92 -30.65
C SER A 70 9.39 22.62 -31.84
N GLY A 71 8.18 22.12 -31.58
CA GLY A 71 7.19 21.80 -32.62
C GLY A 71 6.67 23.01 -33.42
N ALA A 72 6.79 24.23 -32.90
CA ALA A 72 6.42 25.44 -33.62
C ALA A 72 7.30 25.73 -34.86
N LEU A 73 8.45 25.06 -34.97
CA LEU A 73 9.46 25.23 -36.04
C LEU A 73 9.89 23.91 -36.68
N GLY A 74 9.27 22.78 -36.29
CA GLY A 74 9.80 21.43 -36.52
C GLY A 74 9.36 20.76 -37.83
N SER A 75 10.13 19.73 -38.23
CA SER A 75 9.83 18.80 -39.32
C SER A 75 8.84 17.71 -38.89
N ASP A 76 8.33 16.93 -39.86
CA ASP A 76 7.45 15.76 -39.61
C ASP A 76 8.01 14.79 -38.55
N SER A 77 9.34 14.62 -38.48
CA SER A 77 9.99 13.79 -37.47
C SER A 77 9.90 14.35 -36.05
N VAL A 78 9.81 15.67 -35.88
CA VAL A 78 9.59 16.32 -34.57
C VAL A 78 8.13 16.17 -34.14
N PHE A 79 7.18 16.27 -35.06
CA PHE A 79 5.76 16.05 -34.78
C PHE A 79 5.50 14.62 -34.29
N GLU A 80 6.15 13.62 -34.89
CA GLU A 80 5.99 12.22 -34.47
C GLU A 80 6.53 11.99 -33.05
N LYS A 81 7.68 12.60 -32.68
CA LYS A 81 8.20 12.55 -31.31
C LYS A 81 7.24 13.21 -30.31
N ILE A 82 6.65 14.36 -30.66
CA ILE A 82 5.65 15.05 -29.83
C ILE A 82 4.44 14.14 -29.59
N ARG A 83 3.94 13.47 -30.64
CA ARG A 83 2.81 12.54 -30.56
C ARG A 83 3.13 11.40 -29.60
N LEU A 84 4.26 10.73 -29.78
CA LEU A 84 4.70 9.62 -28.91
C LEU A 84 4.83 10.03 -27.44
N ILE A 85 5.43 11.19 -27.17
CA ILE A 85 5.54 11.72 -25.80
C ILE A 85 4.14 12.04 -25.22
N GLY A 86 3.22 12.51 -26.06
CA GLY A 86 1.81 12.68 -25.71
C GLY A 86 1.18 11.37 -25.24
N GLU A 87 1.37 10.29 -26.01
CA GLU A 87 0.86 8.95 -25.70
C GLU A 87 1.46 8.39 -24.41
N TYR A 88 2.76 8.56 -24.16
CA TYR A 88 3.38 8.18 -22.88
C TYR A 88 2.79 8.95 -21.70
N TYR A 89 2.54 10.26 -21.86
CA TYR A 89 1.91 11.07 -20.83
C TYR A 89 0.46 10.62 -20.55
N ASP A 90 -0.29 10.25 -21.58
CA ASP A 90 -1.66 9.77 -21.42
C ASP A 90 -1.68 8.39 -20.75
N ALA A 91 -0.77 7.48 -21.13
CA ALA A 91 -0.60 6.19 -20.46
C ALA A 91 -0.22 6.34 -18.98
N LEU A 92 0.53 7.38 -18.61
CA LEU A 92 0.80 7.71 -17.20
C LEU A 92 -0.47 8.13 -16.46
N ASN A 93 -1.38 8.89 -17.08
CA ASN A 93 -2.64 9.26 -16.44
C ASN A 93 -3.52 8.03 -16.17
N ASP A 94 -3.55 7.07 -17.10
CA ASP A 94 -4.26 5.80 -16.92
C ASP A 94 -3.68 5.01 -15.74
N ILE A 95 -2.34 4.91 -15.66
CA ILE A 95 -1.65 4.31 -14.50
C ILE A 95 -2.04 5.03 -13.19
N GLY A 96 -2.09 6.36 -13.19
CA GLY A 96 -2.51 7.15 -12.03
C GLY A 96 -3.92 6.82 -11.56
N ALA A 97 -4.85 6.63 -12.50
CA ALA A 97 -6.22 6.23 -12.19
C ALA A 97 -6.27 4.84 -11.53
N GLU A 98 -5.51 3.88 -12.06
CA GLU A 98 -5.40 2.54 -11.47
C GLU A 98 -4.76 2.55 -10.06
N ILE A 99 -3.69 3.33 -9.86
CA ILE A 99 -3.04 3.52 -8.55
C ILE A 99 -4.06 4.10 -7.56
N SER A 100 -4.82 5.13 -7.95
CA SER A 100 -5.83 5.75 -7.08
C SER A 100 -7.00 4.81 -6.76
N GLN A 101 -7.42 3.96 -7.70
CA GLN A 101 -8.43 2.94 -7.42
C GLN A 101 -7.93 1.92 -6.40
N ASN A 102 -6.70 1.46 -6.55
CA ASN A 102 -6.06 0.51 -5.64
C ASN A 102 -5.80 1.11 -4.24
N GLU A 103 -5.49 2.41 -4.17
CA GLU A 103 -5.35 3.16 -2.91
C GLU A 103 -6.59 3.02 -2.02
N ASN A 104 -7.78 3.24 -2.59
CA ASN A 104 -9.03 3.16 -1.84
C ASN A 104 -9.22 1.76 -1.23
N GLN A 105 -8.92 0.71 -2.00
CA GLN A 105 -9.01 -0.67 -1.53
C GLN A 105 -8.01 -0.98 -0.41
N VAL A 106 -6.75 -0.55 -0.56
CA VAL A 106 -5.73 -0.71 0.48
C VAL A 106 -6.14 0.01 1.75
N HIS A 107 -6.64 1.25 1.63
CA HIS A 107 -7.09 2.05 2.76
C HIS A 107 -8.20 1.33 3.55
N GLU A 108 -9.23 0.84 2.86
CA GLU A 108 -10.33 0.10 3.49
C GLU A 108 -9.85 -1.16 4.23
N LEU A 109 -8.97 -1.95 3.60
CA LEU A 109 -8.41 -3.17 4.19
C LEU A 109 -7.58 -2.88 5.45
N VAL A 110 -6.70 -1.88 5.37
CA VAL A 110 -5.81 -1.46 6.47
C VAL A 110 -6.62 -0.89 7.63
N VAL A 111 -7.60 -0.02 7.37
CA VAL A 111 -8.48 0.55 8.41
C VAL A 111 -9.30 -0.57 9.07
N SER A 112 -9.85 -1.49 8.27
CA SER A 112 -10.63 -2.63 8.77
C SER A 112 -9.78 -3.56 9.64
N ALA A 113 -8.53 -3.83 9.26
CA ALA A 113 -7.56 -4.58 10.06
C ALA A 113 -7.21 -3.84 11.37
N GLY A 114 -6.95 -2.53 11.29
CA GLY A 114 -6.57 -1.69 12.43
C GLY A 114 -7.67 -1.53 13.49
N LYS A 115 -8.96 -1.54 13.10
CA LYS A 115 -10.11 -1.48 14.03
C LYS A 115 -10.09 -2.59 15.08
N GLN A 116 -9.51 -3.74 14.75
CA GLN A 116 -9.37 -4.87 15.68
C GLN A 116 -8.35 -4.58 16.81
N CYS A 117 -7.64 -3.46 16.75
CA CYS A 117 -6.62 -3.07 17.72
C CYS A 117 -6.92 -1.76 18.45
N GLY A 118 -8.20 -1.35 18.50
CA GLY A 118 -8.64 -0.17 19.24
C GLY A 118 -8.38 -0.24 20.75
N PHE A 119 -8.15 0.92 21.37
CA PHE A 119 -7.83 1.10 22.79
C PHE A 119 -8.79 0.34 23.73
N TRP A 120 -10.10 0.42 23.47
CA TRP A 120 -11.15 -0.21 24.29
C TRP A 120 -11.16 -1.73 24.25
N LEU A 121 -10.48 -2.33 23.27
CA LEU A 121 -10.44 -3.78 23.10
C LEU A 121 -9.18 -4.41 23.73
N SER A 122 -8.25 -3.60 24.25
CA SER A 122 -6.94 -4.04 24.75
C SER A 122 -6.97 -5.08 25.88
N PHE A 123 -8.11 -5.26 26.55
CA PHE A 123 -8.32 -6.23 27.63
C PHE A 123 -9.14 -7.46 27.23
N THR A 124 -9.69 -7.51 26.01
CA THR A 124 -10.47 -8.67 25.55
C THR A 124 -9.59 -9.67 24.79
N PRO A 125 -9.75 -10.98 25.01
CA PRO A 125 -9.05 -11.97 24.24
C PRO A 125 -9.43 -11.92 22.75
N ILE A 126 -8.49 -12.23 21.86
CA ILE A 126 -8.72 -12.26 20.41
C ILE A 126 -9.02 -13.69 19.96
N SER A 127 -10.14 -13.86 19.25
CA SER A 127 -10.51 -15.16 18.69
C SER A 127 -9.60 -15.55 17.52
N ALA A 128 -9.50 -16.87 17.25
CA ALA A 128 -8.79 -17.36 16.07
C ALA A 128 -9.36 -16.80 14.76
N HIS A 129 -10.69 -16.62 14.71
CA HIS A 129 -11.39 -16.06 13.56
C HIS A 129 -10.92 -14.62 13.25
N VAL A 130 -10.91 -13.74 14.26
CA VAL A 130 -10.44 -12.34 14.10
C VAL A 130 -8.99 -12.30 13.64
N ARG A 131 -8.12 -13.17 14.19
CA ARG A 131 -6.72 -13.26 13.74
C ARG A 131 -6.61 -13.64 12.26
N SER A 132 -7.33 -14.68 11.85
CA SER A 132 -7.33 -15.15 10.47
C SER A 132 -7.85 -14.09 9.52
N GLU A 133 -8.96 -13.43 9.87
CA GLU A 133 -9.58 -12.40 9.05
C GLU A 133 -8.68 -11.18 8.89
N THR A 134 -8.08 -10.69 9.98
CA THR A 134 -7.13 -9.56 9.93
C THR A 134 -5.89 -9.90 9.11
N THR A 135 -5.37 -11.12 9.26
CA THR A 135 -4.20 -11.57 8.48
C THR A 135 -4.53 -11.58 6.99
N HIS A 136 -5.67 -12.16 6.60
CA HIS A 136 -6.12 -12.18 5.22
C HIS A 136 -6.30 -10.77 4.63
N LYS A 137 -6.85 -9.83 5.39
CA LYS A 137 -6.98 -8.43 4.95
C LYS A 137 -5.63 -7.78 4.69
N LEU A 138 -4.66 -7.99 5.57
CA LEU A 138 -3.30 -7.45 5.42
C LEU A 138 -2.56 -8.11 4.26
N ASP A 139 -2.69 -9.42 4.08
CA ASP A 139 -2.12 -10.15 2.93
C ASP A 139 -2.69 -9.64 1.61
N HIS A 140 -4.00 -9.38 1.58
CA HIS A 140 -4.66 -8.81 0.41
C HIS A 140 -4.19 -7.37 0.13
N ALA A 141 -4.06 -6.52 1.16
CA ALA A 141 -3.52 -5.17 1.01
C ALA A 141 -2.09 -5.20 0.47
N GLU A 142 -1.24 -6.10 0.98
CA GLU A 142 0.13 -6.27 0.49
C GLU A 142 0.19 -6.73 -0.97
N ALA A 143 -0.73 -7.60 -1.39
CA ALA A 143 -0.84 -8.04 -2.79
C ALA A 143 -1.26 -6.87 -3.72
N ILE A 144 -2.17 -6.01 -3.27
CA ILE A 144 -2.56 -4.81 -4.04
C ILE A 144 -1.37 -3.85 -4.14
N ILE A 145 -0.64 -3.60 -3.05
CA ILE A 145 0.56 -2.74 -3.08
C ILE A 145 1.60 -3.26 -4.08
N ARG A 146 1.82 -4.58 -4.18
CA ARG A 146 2.73 -5.14 -5.19
C ARG A 146 2.31 -4.79 -6.62
N LYS A 147 1.00 -4.85 -6.92
CA LYS A 147 0.49 -4.41 -8.23
C LYS A 147 0.74 -2.92 -8.47
N MET A 148 0.58 -2.09 -7.43
CA MET A 148 0.85 -0.66 -7.54
C MET A 148 2.34 -0.37 -7.74
N GLU A 149 3.24 -1.15 -7.15
CA GLU A 149 4.69 -1.09 -7.41
C GLU A 149 5.01 -1.46 -8.87
N GLU A 150 4.37 -2.50 -9.43
CA GLU A 150 4.50 -2.85 -10.84
C GLU A 150 4.03 -1.72 -11.77
N LEU A 151 2.90 -1.06 -11.43
CA LEU A 151 2.40 0.12 -12.14
C LEU A 151 3.38 1.30 -12.06
N SER A 152 3.99 1.54 -10.90
CA SER A 152 5.04 2.57 -10.72
C SER A 152 6.27 2.28 -11.60
N LEU A 153 6.70 1.02 -11.66
CA LEU A 153 7.81 0.61 -12.54
C LEU A 153 7.47 0.83 -14.02
N LYS A 154 6.23 0.55 -14.43
CA LYS A 154 5.75 0.82 -15.79
C LYS A 154 5.71 2.32 -16.08
N ALA A 155 5.31 3.14 -15.11
CA ALA A 155 5.37 4.61 -15.25
C ALA A 155 6.80 5.11 -15.49
N LYS A 156 7.76 4.55 -14.75
CA LYS A 156 9.19 4.84 -14.94
C LYS A 156 9.71 4.41 -16.32
N GLN A 157 9.19 3.31 -16.88
CA GLN A 157 9.54 2.90 -18.25
C GLN A 157 9.05 3.94 -19.26
N TYR A 158 7.81 4.40 -19.16
CA TYR A 158 7.30 5.47 -20.01
C TYR A 158 8.05 6.79 -19.84
N GLU A 159 8.48 7.13 -18.62
CA GLU A 159 9.38 8.26 -18.38
C GLU A 159 10.67 8.13 -19.19
N ASN A 160 11.35 6.97 -19.09
CA ASN A 160 12.59 6.72 -19.80
C ASN A 160 12.40 6.78 -21.31
N GLU A 161 11.33 6.18 -21.84
CA GLU A 161 10.99 6.23 -23.26
C GLU A 161 10.75 7.68 -23.72
N ALA A 162 9.98 8.46 -22.97
CA ALA A 162 9.79 9.87 -23.26
C ALA A 162 11.12 10.63 -23.32
N GLN A 163 12.04 10.40 -22.38
CA GLN A 163 13.37 11.02 -22.38
C GLN A 163 14.19 10.65 -23.63
N MET A 164 14.16 9.39 -24.07
CA MET A 164 14.86 8.99 -25.31
C MET A 164 14.30 9.68 -26.55
N HIS A 165 13.00 9.99 -26.54
CA HIS A 165 12.32 10.66 -27.63
C HIS A 165 12.28 12.19 -27.48
N LYS A 166 13.03 12.75 -26.52
CA LYS A 166 13.11 14.20 -26.33
C LYS A 166 13.45 14.90 -27.64
N CYS A 167 12.72 15.98 -27.90
CA CYS A 167 12.95 16.83 -29.06
C CYS A 167 14.15 17.71 -28.74
N GLU A 168 15.31 17.31 -29.23
CA GLU A 168 16.43 18.22 -29.36
C GLU A 168 16.15 19.09 -30.59
N LEU A 169 16.39 20.40 -30.45
CA LEU A 169 16.67 21.22 -31.63
C LEU A 169 17.94 20.62 -32.19
N ASP A 170 17.82 19.81 -33.25
CA ASP A 170 18.97 19.49 -34.09
C ASP A 170 19.60 20.85 -34.39
N SER A 171 20.77 21.09 -33.81
CA SER A 171 21.52 22.32 -33.97
C SER A 171 21.57 22.57 -35.47
N LEU A 172 20.94 23.67 -35.91
CA LEU A 172 21.11 24.27 -37.21
C LEU A 172 22.61 24.29 -37.53
N HIS A 173 23.04 23.30 -38.31
CA HIS A 173 24.38 23.19 -38.88
C HIS A 173 24.21 23.11 -40.39
#